data_AF-A0A2J7RL16-F1
#
_entry.id   AF-A0A2J7RL16-F1
#
_cell.length_a   1.000
_cell.length_b   1.000
_cell.length_c   1.000
_cell.angle_alpha   90.00
_cell.angle_beta   90.00
_cell.angle_gamma   90.00
#
_symmetry.space_group_name_H-M   'P 1'
#
loop_
_entity.id
_entity.type
_entity.pdbx_description
1 polymer ?
#
loop_
_entity_poly.entity_id
_entity_poly.type
_entity_poly.pdbx_seq_one_letter_code
_entity_poly.pdbx_strand_id
1 'polypeptide(L)'
;MALKSTIDLTCNDYISNFEFDVFTRLFQPWTTLLRNWQILAVTHPGYVAFLTYDEVKARLQKYITKPGSYVFRLSCTRLGQWAIGYVTADGEILQTIPQNKSLCQALLDGYREGFYLFPDGRNVNPDLSWAVQPTPEDHIKVTQEQYELYCEMGSTFQLCKICAENDKDIRIEPCGHLLCTPCLTSWQDSEGQGCPFCRAEIKGTEQIVVDPFDPKRQHKAGSTGNLVDLDEDEEVADASE
;
A
#
# COMPACT_ATOMS: atom_id res chain seq x y z
N MET A 1 -0.88 -14.22 -25.88
CA MET A 1 -0.92 -13.00 -26.72
C MET A 1 -1.36 -11.76 -25.96
N ALA A 2 -2.48 -11.77 -25.22
CA ALA A 2 -2.98 -10.59 -24.49
C ALA A 2 -2.01 -10.02 -23.43
N LEU A 3 -1.29 -10.87 -22.70
CA LEU A 3 -0.30 -10.42 -21.71
C LEU A 3 0.87 -9.70 -22.39
N LYS A 4 1.42 -10.29 -23.47
CA LYS A 4 2.51 -9.70 -24.26
C LYS A 4 2.12 -8.30 -24.75
N SER A 5 0.94 -8.13 -25.36
CA SER A 5 0.48 -6.82 -25.84
C SER A 5 0.25 -5.79 -24.73
N THR A 6 0.18 -6.20 -23.47
CA THR A 6 0.05 -5.28 -22.34
C THR A 6 1.42 -4.83 -21.82
N ILE A 7 2.42 -5.71 -21.85
CA ILE A 7 3.78 -5.42 -21.33
C ILE A 7 4.66 -4.76 -22.41
N ASP A 8 4.57 -5.26 -23.65
CA ASP A 8 5.36 -4.81 -24.80
C ASP A 8 4.84 -3.46 -25.31
N LEU A 9 5.21 -2.38 -24.62
CA LEU A 9 4.80 -1.01 -24.95
C LEU A 9 5.46 -0.52 -26.24
N THR A 10 6.66 -1.03 -26.54
CA THR A 10 7.44 -0.67 -27.74
C THR A 10 7.10 -1.49 -28.97
N CYS A 11 6.29 -2.55 -28.81
CA CYS A 11 5.85 -3.46 -29.86
C CYS A 11 7.00 -4.06 -30.68
N ASN A 12 8.10 -4.42 -30.02
CA ASN A 12 9.32 -4.90 -30.70
C ASN A 12 9.68 -6.37 -30.42
N ASP A 13 8.77 -7.12 -29.77
CA ASP A 13 8.95 -8.52 -29.37
C ASP A 13 9.97 -8.76 -28.24
N TYR A 14 10.50 -7.71 -27.62
CA TYR A 14 11.33 -7.77 -26.42
C TYR A 14 10.62 -7.11 -25.24
N ILE A 15 10.97 -7.54 -24.02
CA ILE A 15 10.53 -6.89 -22.79
C ILE A 15 11.76 -6.29 -22.10
N SER A 16 11.83 -4.97 -22.08
CA SER A 16 12.86 -4.23 -21.37
C SER A 16 12.60 -4.21 -19.86
N ASN A 17 13.64 -3.95 -19.06
CA ASN A 17 13.49 -3.72 -17.61
C ASN A 17 12.52 -2.55 -17.33
N PHE A 18 12.51 -1.54 -18.20
CA PHE A 18 11.58 -0.41 -18.11
C PHE A 18 10.12 -0.83 -18.29
N GLU A 19 9.81 -1.63 -19.32
CA GLU A 19 8.45 -2.15 -19.55
C GLU A 19 7.99 -3.05 -18.40
N PHE A 20 8.92 -3.83 -17.85
CA PHE A 20 8.65 -4.67 -16.69
C PHE A 20 8.36 -3.86 -15.41
N ASP A 21 9.14 -2.81 -15.12
CA ASP A 21 8.87 -1.87 -14.02
C ASP A 21 7.47 -1.24 -14.16
N VAL A 22 7.16 -0.72 -15.36
CA VAL A 22 5.87 -0.10 -15.63
C VAL A 22 4.73 -1.09 -15.39
N PHE A 23 4.83 -2.31 -15.93
CA PHE A 23 3.80 -3.33 -15.78
C PHE A 23 3.60 -3.74 -14.31
N THR A 24 4.69 -3.96 -13.57
CA THR A 24 4.62 -4.40 -12.17
C THR A 24 4.02 -3.33 -11.25
N ARG A 25 4.32 -2.05 -11.49
CA ARG A 25 3.72 -0.93 -10.76
C ARG A 25 2.22 -0.76 -11.05
N LEU A 26 1.79 -0.99 -12.29
CA LEU A 26 0.38 -0.88 -12.67
C LEU A 26 -0.49 -1.96 -12.05
N PHE A 27 -0.02 -3.21 -12.03
CA PHE A 27 -0.81 -4.36 -11.60
C PHE A 27 -0.44 -4.90 -10.21
N GLN A 28 0.27 -4.11 -9.41
CA GLN A 28 0.64 -4.42 -8.03
C GLN A 28 -0.54 -4.89 -7.15
N PRO A 29 -0.30 -5.67 -6.08
CA PRO A 29 1.01 -6.18 -5.63
C PRO A 29 1.54 -7.36 -6.46
N TRP A 30 2.85 -7.61 -6.36
CA TRP A 30 3.54 -8.67 -7.11
C TRP A 30 2.93 -10.07 -6.88
N THR A 31 2.52 -10.37 -5.64
CA THR A 31 1.95 -11.67 -5.24
C THR A 31 0.69 -12.04 -6.03
N THR A 32 -0.07 -11.06 -6.52
CA THR A 32 -1.30 -11.26 -7.29
C THR A 32 -1.24 -10.60 -8.68
N LEU A 33 -0.04 -10.28 -9.18
CA LEU A 33 0.19 -9.46 -10.36
C LEU A 33 -0.67 -9.85 -11.58
N LEU A 34 -0.59 -11.12 -12.01
CA LEU A 34 -1.33 -11.59 -13.18
C LEU A 34 -2.83 -11.65 -12.96
N ARG A 35 -3.26 -11.93 -11.72
CA ARG A 35 -4.67 -11.92 -11.34
C ARG A 35 -5.22 -10.50 -11.43
N ASN A 36 -4.48 -9.52 -10.92
CA ASN A 36 -4.83 -8.10 -10.99
C ASN A 36 -4.88 -7.61 -12.45
N TRP A 37 -3.90 -7.98 -13.26
CA TRP A 37 -3.91 -7.71 -14.71
C TRP A 37 -5.16 -8.28 -15.38
N GLN A 38 -5.52 -9.53 -15.11
CA GLN A 38 -6.69 -10.15 -15.71
C GLN A 38 -7.99 -9.42 -15.31
N ILE A 39 -8.12 -9.07 -14.05
CA ILE A 39 -9.31 -8.34 -13.58
C ILE A 39 -9.37 -6.98 -14.26
N LEU A 40 -8.33 -6.17 -14.09
CA LEU A 40 -8.30 -4.76 -14.46
C LEU A 40 -8.23 -4.55 -15.97
N ALA A 41 -7.35 -5.25 -16.69
CA ALA A 41 -7.09 -4.98 -18.10
C ALA A 41 -7.84 -5.91 -19.06
N VAL A 42 -8.26 -7.10 -18.61
CA VAL A 42 -8.94 -8.08 -19.48
C VAL A 42 -10.44 -8.09 -19.27
N THR A 43 -10.92 -8.05 -18.02
CA THR A 43 -12.34 -8.25 -17.73
C THR A 43 -13.09 -6.98 -17.32
N HIS A 44 -12.39 -5.96 -16.81
CA HIS A 44 -13.05 -4.79 -16.24
C HIS A 44 -13.64 -3.88 -17.34
N PRO A 45 -14.95 -3.62 -17.34
CA PRO A 45 -15.61 -2.84 -18.39
C PRO A 45 -15.19 -1.37 -18.41
N GLY A 46 -14.70 -0.84 -17.29
CA GLY A 46 -14.17 0.52 -17.18
C GLY A 46 -12.76 0.71 -17.75
N TYR A 47 -12.04 -0.37 -18.08
CA TYR A 47 -10.71 -0.24 -18.67
C TYR A 47 -10.79 0.16 -20.14
N VAL A 48 -10.03 1.19 -20.50
CA VAL A 48 -9.92 1.70 -21.86
C VAL A 48 -8.46 1.83 -22.26
N ALA A 49 -8.01 0.94 -23.15
CA ALA A 49 -6.64 0.90 -23.63
C ALA A 49 -6.35 2.08 -24.57
N PHE A 50 -5.13 2.62 -24.47
CA PHE A 50 -4.56 3.61 -25.41
C PHE A 50 -5.38 4.91 -25.63
N LEU A 51 -6.21 5.33 -24.66
CA LEU A 51 -6.87 6.64 -24.74
C LEU A 51 -6.02 7.76 -24.14
N THR A 52 -6.15 8.94 -24.72
CA THR A 52 -5.61 10.22 -24.22
C THR A 52 -6.58 10.88 -23.23
N TYR A 53 -6.16 12.01 -22.66
CA TYR A 53 -7.02 12.81 -21.78
C TYR A 53 -8.29 13.28 -22.49
N ASP A 54 -8.14 13.80 -23.71
CA ASP A 54 -9.26 14.36 -24.47
C ASP A 54 -10.24 13.28 -24.92
N GLU A 55 -9.75 12.10 -25.30
CA GLU A 55 -10.62 11.01 -25.71
C GLU A 55 -11.40 10.40 -24.53
N VAL A 56 -10.82 10.37 -23.32
CA VAL A 56 -11.57 10.01 -22.10
C VAL A 56 -12.69 11.03 -21.86
N LYS A 57 -12.41 12.33 -21.99
CA LYS A 57 -13.42 13.37 -21.84
C LYS A 57 -14.54 13.23 -22.87
N ALA A 58 -14.20 13.01 -24.14
CA ALA A 58 -15.18 12.78 -25.21
C ALA A 58 -16.02 11.52 -24.98
N ARG A 59 -15.42 10.45 -24.43
CA ARG A 59 -16.13 9.21 -24.10
C ARG A 59 -17.14 9.42 -22.98
N LEU A 60 -16.73 10.05 -21.88
CA LEU A 60 -17.58 10.31 -20.72
C LEU A 60 -18.65 11.38 -20.97
N GLN A 61 -18.45 12.25 -21.96
CA GLN A 61 -19.45 13.25 -22.35
C GLN A 61 -20.81 12.63 -22.69
N LYS A 62 -20.83 11.39 -23.19
CA LYS A 62 -22.06 10.63 -23.49
C LYS A 62 -22.86 10.27 -22.22
N TYR A 63 -22.20 10.27 -21.07
CA TYR A 63 -22.75 9.90 -19.77
C TYR A 63 -22.79 11.09 -18.81
N ILE A 64 -22.74 12.33 -19.31
CA ILE A 64 -22.71 13.54 -18.49
C ILE A 64 -23.94 13.66 -17.58
N THR A 65 -25.08 13.11 -18.01
CA THR A 65 -26.34 13.07 -17.24
C THR A 65 -26.40 11.91 -16.24
N LYS A 66 -25.33 11.13 -16.12
CA LYS A 66 -25.23 9.97 -15.24
C LYS A 66 -23.99 10.10 -14.34
N PRO A 67 -24.08 10.88 -13.25
CA PRO A 67 -23.02 11.01 -12.26
C PRO A 67 -22.51 9.66 -11.77
N GLY A 68 -21.20 9.58 -11.49
CA GLY A 68 -20.53 8.34 -11.10
C GLY A 68 -20.12 7.45 -12.28
N SER A 69 -20.40 7.85 -13.52
CA SER A 69 -19.86 7.14 -14.70
C SER A 69 -18.36 7.36 -14.82
N TYR A 70 -17.60 6.28 -14.98
CA TYR A 70 -16.14 6.36 -14.95
C TYR A 70 -15.46 5.40 -15.95
N VAL A 71 -14.24 5.74 -16.35
CA VAL A 71 -13.32 4.87 -17.09
C VAL A 71 -11.91 5.08 -16.55
N PHE A 72 -11.02 4.12 -16.74
CA PHE A 72 -9.61 4.26 -16.37
C PHE A 72 -8.68 3.72 -17.45
N ARG A 73 -7.47 4.28 -17.46
CA ARG A 73 -6.45 4.03 -18.47
C ARG A 73 -5.06 4.20 -17.91
N LEU A 74 -4.08 3.80 -18.70
CA LEU A 74 -2.67 4.12 -18.49
C LEU A 74 -2.46 5.64 -18.59
N SER A 75 -1.65 6.20 -17.70
CA SER A 75 -1.23 7.60 -17.81
C SER A 75 -0.10 7.74 -18.83
N CYS A 76 -0.30 8.63 -19.82
CA CYS A 76 0.69 8.88 -20.88
C CYS A 76 1.85 9.76 -20.41
N THR A 77 1.62 10.63 -19.42
CA THR A 77 2.64 11.55 -18.89
C THR A 77 3.34 11.01 -17.64
N ARG A 78 2.78 9.98 -17.01
CA ARG A 78 3.35 9.31 -15.84
C ARG A 78 3.26 7.79 -15.99
N LEU A 79 4.20 7.21 -16.73
CA LEU A 79 4.24 5.77 -16.96
C LEU A 79 4.36 4.99 -15.64
N GLY A 80 3.62 3.88 -15.56
CA GLY A 80 3.46 3.10 -14.34
C GLY A 80 2.36 3.60 -13.41
N GLN A 81 1.61 4.65 -13.79
CA GLN A 81 0.45 5.13 -13.05
C GLN A 81 -0.84 5.05 -13.88
N TRP A 82 -1.96 4.94 -13.17
CA TRP A 82 -3.30 4.95 -13.74
C TRP A 82 -3.87 6.37 -13.76
N ALA A 83 -4.73 6.66 -14.73
CA ALA A 83 -5.59 7.82 -14.75
C ALA A 83 -7.06 7.36 -14.78
N ILE A 84 -7.88 7.89 -13.88
CA ILE A 84 -9.31 7.59 -13.77
C ILE A 84 -10.08 8.84 -14.16
N GLY A 85 -10.92 8.74 -15.18
CA GLY A 85 -11.88 9.79 -15.52
C GLY A 85 -13.27 9.44 -14.99
N TYR A 86 -13.98 10.41 -14.44
CA TYR A 86 -15.33 10.22 -13.93
C TYR A 86 -16.22 11.45 -14.08
N VAL A 87 -17.53 11.23 -14.06
CA VAL A 87 -18.56 12.28 -14.10
C VAL A 87 -18.97 12.63 -12.66
N THR A 88 -18.88 13.90 -12.30
CA THR A 88 -19.25 14.41 -10.96
C THR A 88 -20.76 14.56 -10.81
N ALA A 89 -21.24 14.78 -9.57
CA ALA A 89 -22.64 15.07 -9.29
C ALA A 89 -23.13 16.34 -10.01
N ASP A 90 -22.24 17.32 -10.21
CA ASP A 90 -22.53 18.59 -10.88
C ASP A 90 -22.53 18.48 -12.42
N GLY A 91 -22.27 17.29 -12.97
CA GLY A 91 -22.22 17.07 -14.41
C GLY A 91 -20.93 17.56 -15.05
N GLU A 92 -19.82 17.57 -14.32
CA GLU A 92 -18.48 17.84 -14.86
C GLU A 92 -17.70 16.53 -15.07
N ILE A 93 -16.68 16.58 -15.92
CA ILE A 93 -15.77 15.44 -16.14
C ILE A 93 -14.40 15.80 -15.57
N LEU A 94 -13.97 15.04 -14.57
CA LEU A 94 -12.66 15.18 -13.94
C LEU A 94 -11.82 13.93 -14.19
N GLN A 95 -10.49 14.09 -14.20
CA GLN A 95 -9.54 12.98 -14.23
C GLN A 95 -8.56 13.08 -13.07
N THR A 96 -8.31 11.98 -12.39
CA THR A 96 -7.39 11.88 -11.25
C THR A 96 -6.35 10.79 -11.48
N ILE A 97 -5.20 10.92 -10.83
CA ILE A 97 -4.15 9.89 -10.80
C ILE A 97 -4.04 9.43 -9.34
N PRO A 98 -4.47 8.19 -9.01
CA PRO A 98 -4.34 7.67 -7.66
C PRO A 98 -2.89 7.74 -7.17
N GLN A 99 -2.69 8.25 -5.95
CA GLN A 99 -1.37 8.31 -5.29
C GLN A 99 -1.31 7.28 -4.17
N ASN A 100 -0.18 6.59 -4.04
CA ASN A 100 0.14 5.68 -2.92
C ASN A 100 -0.90 4.57 -2.66
N LYS A 101 -1.60 4.11 -3.70
CA LYS A 101 -2.50 2.95 -3.62
C LYS A 101 -2.59 2.20 -4.94
N SER A 102 -2.90 0.91 -4.85
CA SER A 102 -3.22 0.08 -6.03
C SER A 102 -4.49 0.59 -6.72
N LEU A 103 -4.64 0.32 -8.02
CA LEU A 103 -5.86 0.70 -8.73
C LEU A 103 -7.09 0.02 -8.14
N CYS A 104 -6.99 -1.26 -7.75
CA CYS A 104 -8.09 -1.97 -7.10
C CYS A 104 -8.58 -1.23 -5.86
N GLN A 105 -7.67 -0.79 -4.99
CA GLN A 105 -8.03 -0.01 -3.80
C GLN A 105 -8.67 1.33 -4.17
N ALA A 106 -8.07 2.07 -5.11
CA ALA A 106 -8.61 3.36 -5.55
C ALA A 106 -10.03 3.25 -6.11
N LEU A 107 -10.33 2.18 -6.86
CA LEU A 107 -11.66 1.93 -7.41
C LEU A 107 -12.68 1.56 -6.31
N LEU A 108 -12.27 0.76 -5.32
CA LEU A 108 -13.12 0.43 -4.17
C LEU A 108 -13.44 1.66 -3.31
N ASP A 109 -12.44 2.49 -3.01
CA ASP A 109 -12.64 3.73 -2.24
C ASP A 109 -13.62 4.65 -2.96
N GLY A 110 -13.39 4.92 -4.25
CA GLY A 110 -14.27 5.80 -5.00
C GLY A 110 -15.65 5.19 -5.28
N TYR A 111 -15.81 3.86 -5.25
CA TYR A 111 -17.14 3.24 -5.23
C TYR A 111 -17.87 3.53 -3.90
N ARG A 112 -17.19 3.40 -2.76
CA ARG A 112 -17.74 3.69 -1.42
C ARG A 112 -18.12 5.17 -1.27
N GLU A 113 -17.33 6.06 -1.85
CA GLU A 113 -17.56 7.51 -1.84
C GLU A 113 -18.60 7.96 -2.89
N GLY A 114 -19.01 7.07 -3.80
CA GLY A 114 -20.03 7.37 -4.81
C GLY A 114 -19.49 7.97 -6.12
N PHE A 115 -18.17 8.06 -6.30
CA PHE A 115 -17.53 8.61 -7.51
C PHE A 115 -17.42 7.59 -8.65
N TYR A 116 -17.20 6.30 -8.37
CA TYR A 116 -16.90 5.27 -9.38
C TYR A 116 -17.96 4.17 -9.38
N LEU A 117 -19.16 4.52 -9.86
CA LEU A 117 -20.34 3.67 -9.81
C LEU A 117 -20.61 2.93 -11.12
N PHE A 118 -20.47 3.60 -12.25
CA PHE A 118 -20.92 3.09 -13.55
C PHE A 118 -19.74 2.93 -14.52
N PRO A 119 -19.05 1.78 -14.55
CA PRO A 119 -17.89 1.58 -15.40
C PRO A 119 -18.30 1.63 -16.87
N ASP A 120 -17.72 2.56 -17.61
CA ASP A 120 -18.09 2.89 -18.99
C ASP A 120 -19.60 3.10 -19.18
N GLY A 121 -20.25 3.71 -18.17
CA GLY A 121 -21.69 3.98 -18.14
C GLY A 121 -22.59 2.77 -17.84
N ARG A 122 -22.03 1.58 -17.62
CA ARG A 122 -22.80 0.35 -17.32
C ARG A 122 -23.35 0.36 -15.90
N ASN A 123 -24.51 -0.28 -15.68
CA ASN A 123 -25.16 -0.36 -14.37
C ASN A 123 -24.53 -1.39 -13.42
N VAL A 124 -23.69 -2.29 -13.93
CA VAL A 124 -23.06 -3.35 -13.15
C VAL A 124 -21.59 -2.98 -12.95
N ASN A 125 -21.22 -2.71 -11.70
CA ASN A 125 -19.84 -2.49 -11.30
C ASN A 125 -19.23 -3.81 -10.77
N PRO A 126 -18.10 -4.27 -11.30
CA PRO A 126 -17.42 -5.45 -10.76
C PRO A 126 -17.00 -5.23 -9.31
N ASP A 127 -17.21 -6.25 -8.46
CA ASP A 127 -16.68 -6.22 -7.10
C ASP A 127 -15.19 -6.59 -7.11
N LEU A 128 -14.37 -5.69 -6.60
CA LEU A 128 -12.92 -5.83 -6.47
C LEU A 128 -12.47 -6.13 -5.03
N SER A 129 -13.40 -6.31 -4.09
CA SER A 129 -13.13 -6.51 -2.65
C SER A 129 -12.12 -7.61 -2.38
N TRP A 130 -12.20 -8.70 -3.16
CA TRP A 130 -11.32 -9.87 -3.06
C TRP A 130 -9.94 -9.68 -3.71
N ALA A 131 -9.79 -8.68 -4.59
CA ALA A 131 -8.53 -8.37 -5.28
C ALA A 131 -7.63 -7.48 -4.41
N VAL A 132 -8.21 -6.82 -3.41
CA VAL A 132 -7.50 -6.15 -2.35
C VAL A 132 -7.26 -7.17 -1.24
N GLN A 133 -6.04 -7.69 -1.16
CA GLN A 133 -5.61 -8.24 0.13
C GLN A 133 -5.52 -7.05 1.10
N PRO A 134 -5.88 -7.23 2.39
CA PRO A 134 -5.41 -6.27 3.39
C PRO A 134 -3.91 -6.15 3.15
N THR A 135 -3.44 -4.95 2.82
CA THR A 135 -2.02 -4.69 2.72
C THR A 135 -1.42 -5.26 3.99
N PRO A 136 -0.50 -6.25 3.95
CA PRO A 136 0.25 -6.54 5.14
C PRO A 136 0.81 -5.20 5.57
N GLU A 137 0.44 -4.75 6.76
CA GLU A 137 0.95 -3.52 7.35
C GLU A 137 2.47 -3.58 7.15
N ASP A 138 3.10 -2.53 6.62
CA ASP A 138 4.54 -2.61 6.41
C ASP A 138 5.21 -2.71 7.78
N HIS A 139 5.62 -3.93 8.12
CA HIS A 139 6.09 -4.30 9.45
C HIS A 139 7.54 -3.85 9.61
N ILE A 140 7.74 -2.82 10.41
CA ILE A 140 9.06 -2.37 10.82
C ILE A 140 9.50 -3.22 12.00
N LYS A 141 10.44 -4.14 11.75
CA LYS A 141 11.06 -4.91 12.83
C LYS A 141 12.09 -4.06 13.54
N VAL A 142 11.91 -3.87 14.85
CA VAL A 142 12.87 -3.19 15.70
C VAL A 142 14.12 -4.05 15.84
N THR A 143 15.28 -3.49 15.52
CA THR A 143 16.56 -4.19 15.71
C THR A 143 16.93 -4.28 17.19
N GLN A 144 17.80 -5.22 17.55
CA GLN A 144 18.31 -5.33 18.91
C GLN A 144 18.99 -4.02 19.36
N GLU A 145 19.86 -3.45 18.53
CA GLU A 145 20.56 -2.19 18.83
C GLU A 145 19.59 -1.03 19.07
N GLN A 146 18.53 -0.93 18.26
CA GLN A 146 17.49 0.08 18.45
C GLN A 146 16.77 -0.14 19.77
N TYR A 147 16.38 -1.37 20.08
CA TYR A 147 15.73 -1.72 21.34
C TYR A 147 16.58 -1.32 22.55
N GLU A 148 17.85 -1.72 22.58
CA GLU A 148 18.78 -1.43 23.66
C GLU A 148 18.95 0.08 23.88
N LEU A 149 19.19 0.83 22.80
CA LEU A 149 19.33 2.29 22.85
C LEU A 149 18.08 2.98 23.44
N TYR A 150 16.87 2.56 23.02
CA TYR A 150 15.65 3.16 23.52
C TYR A 150 15.37 2.79 24.98
N CYS A 151 15.68 1.56 25.39
CA CYS A 151 15.57 1.12 26.78
C CYS A 151 16.46 1.93 27.72
N GLU A 152 17.70 2.23 27.33
CA GLU A 152 18.61 3.07 28.13
C GLU A 152 18.06 4.48 28.37
N MET A 153 17.31 5.02 27.40
CA MET A 153 16.69 6.33 27.48
C MET A 153 15.30 6.33 28.15
N GLY A 154 14.85 5.20 28.71
CA GLY A 154 13.52 5.09 29.34
C GLY A 154 12.37 5.25 28.34
N SER A 155 12.58 4.85 27.09
CA SER A 155 11.60 4.95 26.01
C SER A 155 11.58 3.66 25.19
N THR A 156 10.76 3.60 24.14
CA THR A 156 10.67 2.44 23.27
C THR A 156 10.65 2.85 21.80
N PHE A 157 11.07 1.97 20.88
CA PHE A 157 11.09 2.33 19.46
C PHE A 157 9.67 2.56 18.92
N GLN A 158 8.67 1.81 19.35
CA GLN A 158 7.29 1.94 18.85
C GLN A 158 6.65 3.29 19.18
N LEU A 159 6.98 3.90 20.33
CA LEU A 159 6.36 5.16 20.72
C LEU A 159 6.75 6.31 19.79
N CYS A 160 5.75 7.09 19.38
CA CYS A 160 5.90 8.35 18.67
C CYS A 160 6.73 9.33 19.52
N LYS A 161 7.71 9.97 18.90
CA LYS A 161 8.62 10.90 19.60
C LYS A 161 8.10 12.33 19.71
N ILE A 162 6.89 12.57 19.24
CA ILE A 162 6.20 13.86 19.38
C ILE A 162 5.33 13.84 20.63
N CYS A 163 4.41 12.87 20.75
CA CYS A 163 3.55 12.76 21.93
C CYS A 163 4.09 11.87 23.04
N ALA A 164 5.01 10.94 22.75
CA ALA A 164 5.48 9.90 23.68
C ALA A 164 4.38 9.00 24.28
N GLU A 165 3.18 9.01 23.68
CA GLU A 165 2.00 8.29 24.18
C GLU A 165 1.50 7.23 23.20
N ASN A 166 1.41 7.58 21.92
CA ASN A 166 0.87 6.71 20.87
C ASN A 166 1.99 5.95 20.14
N ASP A 167 1.69 4.74 19.68
CA ASP A 167 2.58 4.00 18.79
C ASP A 167 2.65 4.65 17.40
N LYS A 168 3.80 4.49 16.75
CA LYS A 168 4.02 4.90 15.37
C LYS A 168 3.20 3.99 14.45
N ASP A 169 2.37 4.62 13.63
CA ASP A 169 1.48 3.96 12.67
C ASP A 169 1.65 4.52 11.25
N ILE A 170 2.49 5.56 11.07
CA ILE A 170 2.68 6.21 9.77
C ILE A 170 4.13 6.57 9.49
N ARG A 171 4.52 6.39 8.22
CA ARG A 171 5.80 6.80 7.63
C ARG A 171 5.59 7.92 6.62
N ILE A 172 6.43 8.95 6.68
CA ILE A 172 6.39 10.09 5.76
C ILE A 172 7.33 9.86 4.57
N GLU A 173 6.85 10.08 3.35
CA GLU A 173 7.65 10.04 2.12
C GLU A 173 8.03 11.46 1.63
N PRO A 174 9.30 11.70 1.20
CA PRO A 174 10.38 10.73 0.99
C PRO A 174 11.35 10.57 2.18
N CYS A 175 11.10 11.25 3.31
CA CYS A 175 12.11 11.36 4.36
C CYS A 175 12.17 10.16 5.32
N GLY A 176 11.20 9.24 5.27
CA GLY A 176 11.14 8.02 6.06
C GLY A 176 10.82 8.21 7.55
N HIS A 177 10.48 9.43 7.99
CA HIS A 177 10.21 9.67 9.41
C HIS A 177 8.94 8.98 9.87
N LEU A 178 9.01 8.42 11.09
CA LEU A 178 7.93 7.64 11.70
C LEU A 178 7.30 8.42 12.86
N LEU A 179 5.99 8.50 12.87
CA LEU A 179 5.17 9.12 13.92
C LEU A 179 3.80 8.45 14.00
N CYS A 180 2.95 8.92 14.90
CA CYS A 180 1.56 8.53 14.94
C CYS A 180 0.71 9.48 14.09
N THR A 181 -0.38 8.95 13.54
CA THR A 181 -1.35 9.67 12.70
C THR A 181 -1.91 10.89 13.44
N PRO A 182 -2.31 10.82 14.72
CA PRO A 182 -2.80 12.00 15.45
C PRO A 182 -1.82 13.18 15.48
N CYS A 183 -0.51 12.91 15.67
CA CYS A 183 0.50 13.98 15.67
C CYS A 183 0.72 14.57 14.29
N LEU A 184 0.66 13.75 13.23
CA LEU A 184 0.77 14.25 11.86
C LEU A 184 -0.43 15.14 11.50
N THR A 185 -1.64 14.68 11.79
CA THR A 185 -2.88 15.44 11.54
C THR A 185 -2.87 16.77 12.30
N SER A 186 -2.57 16.74 13.61
CA SER A 186 -2.49 17.95 14.42
C SER A 186 -1.45 18.95 13.89
N TRP A 187 -0.34 18.46 13.35
CA TRP A 187 0.69 19.31 12.74
C TRP A 187 0.19 19.99 11.46
N GLN A 188 -0.45 19.22 10.57
CA GLN A 188 -1.00 19.73 9.31
C GLN A 188 -2.13 20.74 9.54
N ASP A 189 -3.00 20.51 10.53
CA ASP A 189 -4.10 21.42 10.87
C ASP A 189 -3.60 22.75 11.45
N SER A 190 -2.42 22.78 12.06
CA SER A 190 -1.78 23.98 12.61
C SER A 190 -0.98 24.82 11.61
N GLU A 191 -1.24 24.67 10.31
CA GLU A 191 -0.46 25.25 9.20
C GLU A 191 1.00 24.75 9.12
N GLY A 192 1.31 23.61 9.73
CA GLY A 192 2.61 22.98 9.64
C GLY A 192 2.93 22.54 8.21
N GLN A 193 3.89 23.19 7.56
CA GLN A 193 4.38 22.79 6.24
C GLN A 193 5.50 21.76 6.36
N GLY A 194 5.30 20.59 5.73
CA GLY A 194 6.31 19.53 5.65
C GLY A 194 6.39 18.63 6.88
N CYS A 195 7.39 17.76 6.90
CA CYS A 195 7.63 16.76 7.95
C CYS A 195 7.91 17.42 9.32
N PRO A 196 7.26 16.99 10.42
CA PRO A 196 7.51 17.56 11.76
C PRO A 196 8.96 17.46 12.24
N PHE A 197 9.71 16.46 11.75
CA PHE A 197 11.09 16.22 12.19
C PHE A 197 12.12 16.96 11.34
N CYS A 198 12.01 16.88 10.01
CA CYS A 198 13.03 17.39 9.09
C CYS A 198 12.56 18.53 8.18
N ARG A 199 11.28 18.91 8.26
CA ARG A 199 10.64 19.96 7.43
C ARG A 199 10.67 19.71 5.92
N ALA A 200 11.08 18.52 5.47
CA ALA A 200 10.98 18.13 4.07
C ALA A 200 9.52 18.12 3.61
N GLU A 201 9.27 18.47 2.35
CA GLU A 201 7.95 18.41 1.73
C GLU A 201 7.39 16.99 1.82
N ILE A 202 6.16 16.86 2.34
CA ILE A 202 5.46 15.58 2.43
C ILE A 202 4.82 15.30 1.07
N LYS A 203 5.34 14.30 0.35
CA LYS A 203 4.79 13.86 -0.94
C LYS A 203 3.80 12.72 -0.78
N GLY A 204 3.85 12.02 0.34
CA GLY A 204 2.99 10.89 0.64
C GLY A 204 3.17 10.39 2.07
N THR A 205 2.29 9.49 2.46
CA THR A 205 2.33 8.78 3.73
C THR A 205 2.00 7.31 3.51
N GLU A 206 2.66 6.43 4.25
CA GLU A 206 2.44 4.99 4.25
C GLU A 206 2.06 4.53 5.66
N GLN A 207 1.02 3.70 5.78
CA GLN A 207 0.62 3.08 7.06
C GLN A 207 1.57 1.93 7.38
N ILE A 208 2.06 1.89 8.62
CA ILE A 208 3.07 0.93 9.07
C ILE A 208 2.66 0.34 10.41
N VAL A 209 3.21 -0.83 10.73
CA VAL A 209 3.15 -1.39 12.09
C VAL A 209 4.56 -1.64 12.57
N VAL A 210 4.86 -1.21 13.79
CA VAL A 210 6.16 -1.47 14.42
C VAL A 210 6.07 -2.74 15.24
N ASP A 211 6.80 -3.78 14.83
CA ASP A 211 6.93 -5.01 15.61
C ASP A 211 7.98 -4.81 16.72
N PRO A 212 7.60 -4.84 18.00
CA PRO A 212 8.56 -4.70 19.10
C PRO A 212 9.60 -5.81 19.07
N PHE A 213 10.82 -5.49 19.48
CA PHE A 213 11.84 -6.51 19.69
C PHE A 213 11.48 -7.35 20.93
N ASP A 214 11.45 -8.67 20.78
CA ASP A 214 11.24 -9.62 21.89
C ASP A 214 12.55 -10.37 22.18
N PRO A 215 13.27 -10.02 23.27
CA PRO A 215 14.53 -10.67 23.65
C PRO A 215 14.37 -12.18 23.90
N LYS A 216 13.17 -12.64 24.27
CA LYS A 216 12.92 -14.05 24.63
C LYS A 216 12.69 -14.95 23.42
N ARG A 217 12.32 -14.39 22.26
CA ARG A 217 12.09 -15.18 21.03
C ARG A 217 13.38 -15.67 20.36
N GLN A 218 14.49 -14.94 20.47
CA GLN A 218 15.78 -15.38 19.90
C GLN A 218 16.41 -16.55 20.67
N HIS A 219 16.23 -16.62 22.00
CA HIS A 219 16.79 -17.71 22.81
C HIS A 219 16.19 -19.10 22.49
N LYS A 220 15.02 -19.18 21.86
CA LYS A 220 14.43 -20.46 21.41
C LYS A 220 14.87 -20.91 20.01
N ALA A 221 15.37 -19.99 19.17
CA ALA A 221 15.79 -20.32 17.80
C ALA A 221 17.23 -20.85 17.71
N GLY A 222 17.98 -20.85 18.82
CA GLY A 222 19.38 -21.31 18.91
C GLY A 222 19.59 -22.61 19.68
N SER A 223 18.56 -23.35 20.08
CA SER A 223 18.69 -24.59 20.87
C SER A 223 17.88 -25.74 20.28
N THR A 224 18.14 -26.07 19.02
CA THR A 224 17.76 -27.36 18.43
C THR A 224 18.93 -27.90 17.63
N GLY A 225 19.78 -28.69 18.28
CA GLY A 225 20.87 -29.40 17.60
C GLY A 225 22.03 -29.84 18.49
N ASN A 226 21.78 -30.71 19.47
CA ASN A 226 22.48 -32.01 19.59
C ASN A 226 21.99 -32.80 20.81
N LEU A 227 21.84 -34.11 20.56
CA LEU A 227 21.27 -35.15 21.40
C LEU A 227 22.30 -35.75 22.39
N VAL A 228 21.74 -36.38 23.43
CA VAL A 228 22.25 -37.48 24.30
C VAL A 228 23.46 -37.18 25.21
N ASP A 229 23.54 -37.61 26.49
CA ASP A 229 23.02 -38.83 27.14
C ASP A 229 23.18 -38.76 28.69
N LEU A 230 22.33 -39.53 29.42
CA LEU A 230 22.53 -40.27 30.71
C LEU A 230 22.87 -39.48 31.99
N ASP A 231 21.97 -39.36 32.99
CA ASP A 231 21.54 -40.31 34.05
C ASP A 231 22.29 -40.08 35.38
N GLU A 232 21.62 -40.44 36.50
CA GLU A 232 22.09 -40.49 37.91
C GLU A 232 22.10 -39.12 38.66
N ASP A 233 21.53 -38.91 39.86
CA ASP A 233 21.12 -39.83 40.92
C ASP A 233 20.24 -39.14 42.01
N GLU A 234 19.49 -40.02 42.69
CA GLU A 234 19.09 -40.03 44.11
C GLU A 234 18.17 -38.96 44.75
N GLU A 235 16.96 -39.42 45.07
CA GLU A 235 16.22 -39.03 46.28
C GLU A 235 17.05 -39.36 47.54
N VAL A 236 17.37 -38.35 48.35
CA VAL A 236 17.78 -38.57 49.74
C VAL A 236 16.81 -37.83 50.65
N ALA A 237 15.98 -38.62 51.33
CA ALA A 237 15.35 -38.22 52.58
C ALA A 237 16.45 -38.15 53.65
N ASP A 238 16.50 -37.04 54.41
CA ASP A 238 17.12 -37.08 55.72
C ASP A 238 16.22 -36.41 56.76
N ALA A 239 15.99 -37.19 57.81
CA ALA A 239 15.37 -36.83 59.05
C ALA A 239 16.50 -36.78 60.08
N SER A 240 16.67 -35.65 60.76
CA SER A 240 17.55 -35.58 61.93
C SER A 240 16.75 -35.19 63.17
N GLU A 241 16.64 -36.18 64.05
CA GLU A 241 16.66 -36.18 65.53
C GLU A 241 16.02 -35.02 66.31
#